data_AF-A0A1Y4IJQ8-F1
#
_entry.id   AF-A0A1Y4IJQ8-F1
#
_cell.length_a   1.000
_cell.length_b   1.000
_cell.length_c   1.000
_cell.angle_alpha   90.00
_cell.angle_beta   90.00
_cell.angle_gamma   90.00
#
_symmetry.space_group_name_H-M   'P 1'
#
loop_
_entity.id
_entity.type
_entity.pdbx_description
1 polymer ?
#
loop_
_entity_poly.entity_id
_entity_poly.type
_entity_poly.pdbx_seq_one_letter_code
_entity_poly.pdbx_strand_id
1 'polypeptide(L)'
;MNREQLLHGLRHLKVQTGSLACMGCQHEDNCGIKGCALIRAAVEQLEVLQGFEEWLQQATSDKKQAIGDDPDESAQETARERLP
;
A
#
# COMPACT_ATOMS: atom_id res chain seq x y z
N MET A 1 -3.41 -10.70 -10.26
CA MET A 1 -4.43 -9.88 -9.57
C MET A 1 -3.69 -8.85 -8.76
N ASN A 2 -3.88 -7.55 -9.03
CA ASN A 2 -3.29 -6.50 -8.19
C ASN A 2 -4.16 -6.29 -6.92
N ARG A 3 -3.66 -5.53 -5.95
CA ARG A 3 -4.37 -5.27 -4.69
C ARG A 3 -5.70 -4.54 -4.90
N GLU A 4 -5.77 -3.59 -5.82
CA GLU A 4 -6.99 -2.84 -6.13
C GLU A 4 -8.08 -3.73 -6.70
N GLN A 5 -7.71 -4.65 -7.59
CA GLN A 5 -8.59 -5.68 -8.17
C GLN A 5 -9.08 -6.63 -7.09
N LEU A 6 -8.21 -7.01 -6.14
CA LEU A 6 -8.59 -7.83 -4.99
C LEU A 6 -9.59 -7.11 -4.09
N LEU A 7 -9.29 -5.88 -3.68
CA LEU A 7 -10.19 -5.05 -2.86
C LEU A 7 -11.53 -4.79 -3.57
N HIS A 8 -11.50 -4.53 -4.87
CA HIS A 8 -12.72 -4.35 -5.66
C HIS A 8 -13.58 -5.63 -5.67
N GLY A 9 -12.98 -6.78 -5.93
CA GLY A 9 -13.67 -8.07 -5.89
C GLY A 9 -14.27 -8.39 -4.52
N LEU A 10 -13.51 -8.17 -3.44
CA LEU A 10 -13.97 -8.39 -2.07
C LEU A 10 -15.12 -7.44 -1.69
N ARG A 11 -15.05 -6.16 -2.06
CA ARG A 11 -16.15 -5.21 -1.83
C ARG A 11 -17.42 -5.59 -2.57
N HIS A 12 -17.31 -6.17 -3.75
CA HIS A 12 -18.48 -6.65 -4.50
C HIS A 12 -19.10 -7.90 -3.83
N LEU A 13 -18.27 -8.84 -3.36
CA LEU A 13 -18.73 -10.03 -2.66
C LEU A 13 -19.38 -9.71 -1.30
N LYS A 14 -19.02 -8.60 -0.65
CA LYS A 14 -19.65 -8.12 0.59
C LYS A 14 -21.17 -7.97 0.43
N VAL A 15 -21.68 -7.51 -0.70
CA VAL A 15 -23.11 -7.17 -0.87
C VAL A 15 -23.96 -8.38 -1.27
N GLN A 16 -23.35 -9.52 -1.61
CA GLN A 16 -24.07 -10.70 -2.06
C GLN A 16 -24.64 -11.52 -0.89
N THR A 17 -25.81 -11.10 -0.41
CA THR A 17 -26.58 -11.75 0.65
C THR A 17 -27.28 -12.99 0.10
N GLY A 18 -27.00 -14.18 0.67
CA GLY A 18 -27.55 -15.45 0.22
C GLY A 18 -26.75 -16.16 -0.89
N SER A 19 -25.58 -15.64 -1.27
CA SER A 19 -24.66 -16.35 -2.18
C SER A 19 -23.81 -17.41 -1.44
N LEU A 20 -23.27 -18.38 -2.19
CA LEU A 20 -22.36 -19.44 -1.69
C LEU A 20 -21.19 -18.90 -0.84
N ALA A 21 -20.83 -17.62 -1.01
CA ALA A 21 -19.75 -16.96 -0.29
C ALA A 21 -20.06 -16.68 1.19
N CYS A 22 -21.33 -16.74 1.61
CA CYS A 22 -21.72 -16.57 3.01
C CYS A 22 -22.78 -17.61 3.39
N MET A 23 -22.37 -18.88 3.49
CA MET A 23 -23.20 -19.96 4.04
C MET A 23 -23.43 -19.82 5.57
N GLY A 24 -23.49 -18.60 6.09
CA GLY A 24 -23.43 -18.30 7.51
C GLY A 24 -22.00 -18.43 8.02
N CYS A 25 -21.22 -17.34 7.97
CA CYS A 25 -19.85 -17.35 8.50
C CYS A 25 -19.75 -17.50 10.03
N GLN A 26 -20.88 -17.73 10.72
CA GLN A 26 -21.04 -17.97 12.17
C GLN A 26 -20.47 -16.88 13.09
N HIS A 27 -19.91 -15.80 12.53
CA HIS A 27 -19.40 -14.64 13.27
C HIS A 27 -20.49 -13.61 13.59
N GLU A 28 -21.52 -13.53 12.75
CA GLU A 28 -22.68 -12.65 12.96
C GLU A 28 -23.93 -13.29 12.36
N ASP A 29 -25.03 -13.26 13.12
CA ASP A 29 -26.33 -13.84 12.74
C ASP A 29 -27.10 -13.01 11.70
N ASN A 30 -26.45 -12.04 11.05
CA ASN A 30 -27.13 -11.08 10.16
C ASN A 30 -26.31 -10.69 8.92
N CYS A 31 -25.49 -11.63 8.43
CA CYS A 31 -24.70 -11.43 7.22
C CYS A 31 -25.57 -11.14 5.97
N GLY A 32 -26.85 -11.52 6.00
CA GLY A 32 -27.83 -11.22 4.96
C GLY A 32 -28.25 -9.74 4.86
N ILE A 33 -27.85 -8.86 5.79
CA ILE A 33 -28.15 -7.42 5.70
C ILE A 33 -26.87 -6.60 5.56
N LYS A 34 -25.83 -6.94 6.33
CA LYS A 34 -24.55 -6.20 6.36
C LYS A 34 -23.49 -6.75 5.40
N GLY A 35 -23.76 -7.88 4.76
CA GLY A 35 -22.77 -8.66 4.02
C GLY A 35 -22.02 -9.69 4.86
N CYS A 36 -21.15 -10.47 4.24
CA CYS A 36 -20.31 -11.45 4.95
C CYS A 36 -19.31 -10.76 5.90
N ALA A 37 -19.34 -11.10 7.19
CA ALA A 37 -18.47 -10.48 8.20
C ALA A 37 -16.97 -10.70 7.91
N LEU A 38 -16.59 -11.90 7.46
CA LEU A 38 -15.21 -12.23 7.08
C LEU A 38 -14.70 -11.36 5.93
N ILE A 39 -15.53 -11.15 4.92
CA ILE A 39 -15.14 -10.34 3.75
C ILE A 39 -14.98 -8.87 4.15
N ARG A 40 -15.86 -8.35 5.02
CA ARG A 40 -15.69 -7.01 5.58
C ARG A 40 -14.37 -6.87 6.34
N ALA A 41 -14.09 -7.81 7.24
CA ALA A 41 -12.86 -7.80 8.02
C ALA A 41 -11.62 -7.88 7.11
N ALA A 42 -11.64 -8.74 6.08
CA ALA A 42 -10.55 -8.83 5.12
C ALA A 42 -10.30 -7.50 4.37
N VAL A 43 -11.37 -6.83 3.93
CA VAL A 43 -11.25 -5.50 3.29
C VAL A 43 -10.65 -4.49 4.25
N GLU A 44 -11.16 -4.41 5.48
CA GLU A 44 -10.68 -3.45 6.49
C GLU A 44 -9.20 -3.65 6.82
N GLN A 45 -8.77 -4.91 7.02
CA GLN A 45 -7.36 -5.23 7.29
C GLN A 45 -6.46 -4.86 6.09
N LEU A 46 -6.89 -5.11 4.86
CA LEU A 46 -6.14 -4.75 3.66
C LEU A 46 -6.02 -3.23 3.47
N GLU A 47 -7.07 -2.48 3.80
CA GLU A 47 -7.07 -1.01 3.75
C GLU A 47 -6.13 -0.42 4.82
N VAL A 48 -6.11 -0.98 6.03
CA VAL A 48 -5.15 -0.59 7.09
C VAL A 48 -3.71 -0.85 6.67
N LEU A 49 -3.42 -2.03 6.11
CA LEU A 49 -2.09 -2.36 5.60
C LEU A 49 -1.64 -1.40 4.50
N GLN A 50 -2.55 -1.00 3.61
CA GLN A 50 -2.25 0.01 2.59
C GLN A 50 -1.87 1.36 3.22
N GLY A 51 -2.65 1.85 4.19
CA GLY A 51 -2.33 3.11 4.86
C GLY A 51 -0.99 3.06 5.60
N PHE A 52 -0.63 1.89 6.15
CA PHE A 52 0.67 1.68 6.78
C PHE A 52 1.84 1.69 5.76
N GLU A 53 1.67 1.03 4.60
CA GLU A 53 2.66 1.07 3.51
C GLU A 53 2.89 2.50 3.00
N GLU A 54 1.82 3.26 2.80
CA GLU A 54 1.88 4.67 2.38
C GLU A 54 2.62 5.53 3.42
N TRP A 55 2.33 5.34 4.70
CA TRP A 55 3.04 6.00 5.80
C TRP A 55 4.54 5.66 5.83
N LEU A 56 4.89 4.39 5.65
CA LEU A 56 6.29 3.95 5.59
C LEU A 56 7.03 4.56 4.39
N GLN A 57 6.38 4.65 3.23
CA GLN A 57 6.99 5.28 2.06
C GLN A 57 7.26 6.77 2.28
N GLN A 58 6.34 7.50 2.91
CA GLN A 58 6.56 8.90 3.26
C GLN A 58 7.71 9.06 4.27
N ALA A 59 7.72 8.24 5.33
CA ALA A 59 8.77 8.29 6.35
C ALA A 59 10.17 7.98 5.80
N THR A 60 10.26 7.14 4.76
CA THR A 60 11.53 6.87 4.07
C THR A 60 11.90 7.96 3.06
N SER A 61 10.91 8.60 2.42
CA SER A 61 11.13 9.70 1.47
C SER A 61 11.61 10.99 2.17
N ASP A 62 11.10 11.29 3.36
CA ASP A 62 11.56 12.41 4.19
C ASP A 62 13.05 12.27 4.55
N LYS A 63 13.55 11.03 4.66
CA LYS A 63 14.96 10.73 4.90
C LYS A 63 15.84 10.87 3.66
N LYS A 64 15.24 10.82 2.46
CA LYS A 64 15.94 10.97 1.17
C LYS A 64 16.23 12.44 0.83
N GLN A 65 15.45 13.37 1.36
CA GLN A 65 15.69 14.82 1.21
C GLN A 65 16.90 15.31 2.04
N ALA A 66 17.37 14.52 3.03
CA ALA A 66 18.49 14.88 3.89
C ALA A 66 19.85 14.27 3.45
N ILE A 67 19.91 13.61 2.28
CA ILE A 67 21.14 13.05 1.73
C ILE A 67 21.22 13.46 0.25
N GLY A 68 21.66 14.69 -0.01
CA GLY A 68 21.95 15.15 -1.36
C GLY A 68 21.92 16.66 -1.52
N ASP A 69 22.95 17.34 -1.02
CA ASP A 69 23.50 18.56 -1.61
C ASP A 69 24.97 18.67 -1.17
N ASP A 70 25.82 17.74 -1.62
CA ASP A 70 27.24 18.03 -1.80
C ASP A 70 27.42 18.43 -3.27
N PRO A 71 27.65 19.72 -3.58
CA PRO A 71 27.87 20.17 -4.93
C PRO A 71 29.33 19.95 -5.34
N ASP A 72 29.48 19.41 -6.55
CA ASP A 72 30.67 19.52 -7.41
C ASP A 72 31.89 18.65 -7.06
N GLU A 73 31.84 17.39 -7.46
CA GLU A 73 33.03 16.64 -7.91
C GLU A 73 33.14 16.76 -9.44
N SER A 74 33.22 18.00 -9.96
CA SER A 74 33.41 18.29 -11.39
C SER A 74 34.50 19.33 -11.66
N ALA A 75 35.54 19.37 -10.82
CA ALA A 75 36.69 20.26 -11.01
C ALA A 75 38.06 19.59 -10.77
N GLN A 76 38.32 18.41 -11.34
CA GLN A 76 39.68 17.85 -11.42
C GLN A 76 40.08 17.42 -12.84
N GLU A 77 39.77 18.23 -13.85
CA GLU A 77 40.38 18.09 -15.18
C GLU A 77 40.85 19.43 -15.75
N THR A 78 41.52 20.29 -14.97
CA THR A 78 42.18 21.49 -15.51
C THR A 78 43.39 21.99 -14.71
N ALA A 79 44.28 21.13 -14.19
CA ALA A 79 45.55 21.63 -13.63
C ALA A 79 46.68 20.60 -13.52
N ARG A 80 47.11 19.98 -14.63
CA ARG A 80 48.49 19.45 -14.67
C ARG A 80 49.13 19.35 -16.06
N GLU A 81 48.64 20.13 -17.02
CA GLU A 81 49.39 20.47 -18.23
C GLU A 81 50.05 21.84 -18.06
N ARG A 82 50.97 21.93 -17.09
CA ARG A 82 52.06 22.92 -16.99
C ARG A 82 52.78 22.77 -15.66
N LEU A 83 53.98 22.22 -15.66
CA LEU A 83 55.24 22.99 -15.65
C LEU A 83 56.43 22.02 -15.45
N PRO A 84 57.66 22.51 -15.67
CA PRO A 84 58.59 22.14 -16.74
C PRO A 84 59.26 20.76 -16.63
#